data_AF-A0A8J4F147-F1
#
_entry.id   AF-A0A8J4F147-F1
#
_cell.length_a   1.000
_cell.length_b   1.000
_cell.length_c   1.000
_cell.angle_alpha   90.00
_cell.angle_beta   90.00
_cell.angle_gamma   90.00
#
_symmetry.space_group_name_H-M   'P 1'
#
loop_
_entity.id
_entity.type
_entity.pdbx_description
1 polymer ?
#
loop_
_entity_poly.entity_id
_entity_poly.type
_entity_poly.pdbx_seq_one_letter_code
_entity_poly.pdbx_strand_id
1 'polypeptide(L)'
;MRDPRGFSAKLSDFGLVKMVVEDGTGGGGGVIGRDARTGTVTHMAPELIRATEASKMDASVDIYAFGVLMWELISTGPVYLGMHSEEIRRGVVDGVLRPEFPQWSDEKYRCVLDDWFISLHA
;
A
#
# COMPACT_ATOMS: atom_id res chain seq x y z
N MET A 1 13.72 21.17 -1.46
CA MET A 1 15.04 20.80 -2.01
C MET A 1 14.81 20.24 -3.41
N ARG A 2 15.52 20.70 -4.44
CA ARG A 2 15.42 20.13 -5.80
C ARG A 2 16.51 19.07 -5.97
N ASP A 3 16.20 17.99 -6.69
CA ASP A 3 17.20 16.95 -6.99
C ASP A 3 18.33 17.56 -7.84
N PRO A 4 19.61 17.42 -7.47
CA PRO A 4 20.74 18.01 -8.18
C PRO A 4 20.94 17.46 -9.60
N ARG A 5 20.36 16.30 -9.91
CA ARG A 5 20.36 15.70 -11.26
C ARG A 5 19.27 16.29 -12.15
N GLY A 6 18.39 17.14 -11.61
CA GLY A 6 17.30 17.79 -12.34
C GLY A 6 16.01 16.97 -12.44
N PHE A 7 15.89 15.86 -11.70
CA PHE A 7 14.67 15.04 -11.71
C PHE A 7 13.56 15.63 -10.84
N SER A 8 12.31 15.42 -11.28
CA SER A 8 11.10 15.74 -10.51
C SER A 8 10.12 14.57 -10.57
N ALA A 9 9.77 14.00 -9.42
CA ALA A 9 8.65 13.06 -9.31
C ALA A 9 7.33 13.83 -9.27
N LYS A 10 6.31 13.30 -9.95
CA LYS A 10 4.95 13.85 -9.98
C LYS A 10 3.98 12.69 -9.77
N LEU A 11 2.99 12.90 -8.92
CA LEU A 11 1.88 11.97 -8.75
C LEU A 11 0.75 12.38 -9.71
N SER A 12 0.15 11.40 -10.38
CA SER A 12 -0.95 11.59 -11.32
C SER A 12 -1.93 10.42 -11.22
N ASP A 13 -3.04 10.53 -11.93
CA ASP A 13 -4.16 9.57 -11.92
C ASP A 13 -4.90 9.51 -10.59
N PHE A 14 -5.81 10.46 -10.41
CA PHE A 14 -6.69 10.54 -9.24
C PHE A 14 -8.08 9.94 -9.50
N GLY A 15 -8.23 9.08 -10.53
CA GLY A 15 -9.53 8.55 -10.96
C GLY A 15 -10.22 7.64 -9.92
N LEU A 16 -9.44 7.13 -8.96
CA LEU A 16 -9.92 6.26 -7.87
C LEU A 16 -9.82 6.92 -6.48
N VAL A 17 -9.45 8.21 -6.41
CA VAL A 17 -9.33 8.91 -5.12
C VAL A 17 -10.68 8.99 -4.43
N LYS A 18 -10.67 8.77 -3.11
CA LYS A 18 -11.85 8.87 -2.27
C LYS A 18 -11.61 9.87 -1.16
N MET A 19 -12.64 10.65 -0.86
CA MET A 19 -12.60 11.59 0.25
C MET A 19 -12.80 10.83 1.56
N VAL A 20 -11.82 10.93 2.45
CA VAL A 20 -11.95 10.46 3.83
C VAL A 20 -12.88 11.44 4.54
N VAL A 21 -14.06 10.99 4.95
CA VAL A 21 -14.99 11.81 5.73
C VAL A 21 -14.74 11.52 7.20
N GLU A 22 -14.42 12.55 7.96
CA GLU A 22 -14.44 12.49 9.41
C GLU A 22 -15.90 12.54 9.87
N ASP A 23 -16.41 11.41 10.36
CA ASP A 23 -17.66 11.44 11.11
C ASP A 23 -17.38 12.21 12.40
N GLY A 24 -18.15 13.26 12.70
CA GLY A 24 -18.00 14.14 13.87
C GLY A 24 -18.12 13.45 15.25
N THR A 25 -18.06 12.12 15.29
CA THR A 25 -18.07 11.26 16.47
C THR A 25 -16.67 10.74 16.82
N GLY A 26 -15.64 11.59 16.87
CA GLY A 26 -14.34 11.33 17.54
C GLY A 26 -13.56 10.04 17.20
N GLY A 27 -14.01 9.25 16.23
CA GLY A 27 -13.46 7.99 15.79
C GLY A 27 -13.06 8.14 14.34
N GLY A 28 -11.76 7.97 14.07
CA GLY A 28 -11.05 8.23 12.82
C GLY A 28 -11.90 8.26 11.55
N GLY A 29 -11.71 9.32 10.76
CA GLY A 29 -12.29 9.42 9.43
C GLY A 29 -11.90 8.22 8.58
N GLY A 30 -12.83 7.73 7.76
CA GLY A 30 -12.60 6.58 6.92
C GLY A 30 -13.52 6.55 5.72
N VAL A 31 -13.04 5.95 4.63
CA VAL A 31 -13.86 5.75 3.44
C VAL A 31 -14.74 4.52 3.62
N ILE A 32 -16.06 4.66 3.46
CA ILE A 32 -17.04 3.56 3.51
C ILE A 32 -17.58 3.34 2.10
N GLY A 33 -17.44 2.14 1.53
CA GLY A 33 -18.14 1.80 0.29
C GLY A 33 -17.54 0.67 -0.55
N ARG A 34 -18.45 -0.09 -1.18
CA ARG A 34 -18.25 -1.25 -2.07
C ARG A 34 -17.11 -1.17 -3.09
N ASP A 35 -16.73 0.03 -3.51
CA ASP A 35 -15.64 0.26 -4.46
C ASP A 35 -14.23 0.18 -3.84
N ALA A 36 -14.07 -0.20 -2.57
CA ALA A 36 -12.75 -0.24 -1.92
C ALA A 36 -11.76 -1.19 -2.60
N ARG A 37 -12.23 -2.25 -3.27
CA ARG A 37 -11.38 -3.25 -3.94
C ARG A 37 -11.06 -2.89 -5.40
N THR A 38 -10.83 -1.62 -5.67
CA THR A 38 -10.34 -1.13 -6.97
C THR A 38 -8.86 -0.77 -6.86
N GLY A 39 -8.07 -1.11 -7.87
CA GLY A 39 -6.63 -0.81 -7.88
C GLY A 39 -5.81 -1.97 -8.46
N THR A 40 -4.50 -1.81 -8.47
CA THR A 40 -3.57 -2.84 -8.94
C THR A 40 -3.36 -3.88 -7.84
N VAL A 41 -3.70 -5.14 -8.09
CA VAL A 41 -3.72 -6.23 -7.08
C VAL A 41 -2.39 -6.36 -6.32
N THR A 42 -1.26 -6.15 -6.99
CA THR A 42 0.09 -6.22 -6.44
C THR A 42 0.37 -5.18 -5.35
N HIS A 43 -0.36 -4.06 -5.35
CA HIS A 43 -0.16 -2.92 -4.46
C HIS A 43 -1.28 -2.80 -3.42
N MET A 44 -2.25 -3.72 -3.40
CA MET A 44 -3.35 -3.69 -2.43
C MET A 44 -2.87 -4.15 -1.05
N ALA A 45 -3.18 -3.34 -0.04
CA ALA A 45 -2.90 -3.65 1.35
C ALA A 45 -3.80 -4.81 1.87
N PRO A 46 -3.32 -5.62 2.82
CA PRO A 46 -4.07 -6.77 3.34
C PRO A 46 -5.42 -6.37 3.96
N GLU A 47 -5.48 -5.25 4.67
CA GLU A 47 -6.70 -4.68 5.24
C GLU A 47 -7.70 -4.23 4.18
N LEU A 48 -7.22 -3.73 3.04
CA LEU A 48 -8.05 -3.37 1.89
C LEU A 48 -8.64 -4.63 1.22
N ILE A 49 -7.86 -5.71 1.14
CA ILE A 49 -8.31 -6.99 0.58
C ILE A 49 -9.37 -7.65 1.49
N ARG A 50 -9.18 -7.56 2.83
CA ARG A 50 -10.12 -8.07 3.84
C ARG A 50 -11.32 -7.15 4.09
N ALA A 51 -11.32 -5.93 3.54
CA ALA A 51 -12.33 -4.93 3.80
C ALA A 51 -13.76 -5.43 3.48
N THR A 52 -14.67 -5.11 4.38
CA THR A 52 -16.12 -5.27 4.21
C THR A 52 -16.75 -3.90 3.95
N GLU A 53 -18.04 -3.86 3.61
CA GLU A 53 -18.73 -2.58 3.35
C GLU A 53 -18.77 -1.64 4.56
N ALA A 54 -18.59 -2.16 5.77
CA ALA A 54 -18.51 -1.37 7.00
C ALA A 54 -17.08 -1.01 7.40
N SER A 55 -16.06 -1.52 6.71
CA SER A 55 -14.66 -1.28 7.05
C SER A 55 -14.26 0.14 6.64
N LYS A 56 -13.72 0.90 7.59
CA LYS A 56 -13.13 2.21 7.38
C LYS A 56 -11.68 2.03 6.94
N MET A 57 -11.31 2.59 5.80
CA MET A 57 -9.93 2.66 5.32
C MET A 57 -9.38 4.06 5.57
N ASP A 58 -8.14 4.14 6.03
CA ASP A 58 -7.38 5.37 6.23
C ASP A 58 -6.17 5.42 5.28
N ALA A 59 -5.24 6.34 5.52
CA ALA A 59 -4.05 6.52 4.68
C ALA A 59 -3.06 5.33 4.71
N SER A 60 -3.23 4.35 5.61
CA SER A 60 -2.33 3.18 5.71
C SER A 60 -2.32 2.34 4.43
N VAL A 61 -3.45 2.25 3.72
CA VAL A 61 -3.53 1.49 2.46
C VAL A 61 -2.67 2.11 1.36
N ASP A 62 -2.57 3.44 1.31
CA ASP A 62 -1.73 4.18 0.37
C ASP A 62 -0.26 4.11 0.77
N ILE A 63 0.01 4.10 2.08
CA ILE A 63 1.35 3.83 2.61
C ILE A 63 1.79 2.46 2.09
N TYR A 64 1.02 1.39 2.30
CA TYR A 64 1.36 0.06 1.79
C TYR A 64 1.65 0.04 0.28
N ALA A 65 0.81 0.68 -0.54
CA ALA A 65 1.02 0.74 -1.98
C ALA A 65 2.34 1.45 -2.36
N PHE A 66 2.69 2.52 -1.64
CA PHE A 66 3.90 3.29 -1.88
C PHE A 66 5.19 2.47 -1.73
N GLY A 67 5.23 1.45 -0.88
CA GLY A 67 6.47 0.74 -0.57
C GLY A 67 6.63 -0.53 -1.35
N VAL A 68 5.53 -1.10 -1.81
CA VAL A 68 5.57 -1.98 -2.97
C VAL A 68 6.20 -1.22 -4.14
N LEU A 69 5.78 0.01 -4.42
CA LEU A 69 6.40 0.85 -5.46
C LEU A 69 7.90 1.12 -5.17
N MET A 70 8.27 1.49 -3.94
CA MET A 70 9.69 1.68 -3.59
C MET A 70 10.50 0.39 -3.76
N TRP A 71 9.91 -0.76 -3.44
CA TRP A 71 10.54 -2.06 -3.67
C TRP A 71 10.77 -2.31 -5.16
N GLU A 72 9.80 -2.02 -6.02
CA GLU A 72 9.95 -2.16 -7.48
C GLU A 72 11.05 -1.25 -8.04
N LEU A 73 11.19 -0.04 -7.50
CA LEU A 73 12.24 0.91 -7.90
C LEU A 73 13.64 0.43 -7.51
N ILE A 74 13.79 -0.15 -6.31
CA ILE A 74 15.09 -0.65 -5.81
C ILE A 74 15.45 -1.98 -6.48
N SER A 75 14.49 -2.88 -6.60
CA SER A 75 14.68 -4.21 -7.20
C SER A 75 14.68 -4.15 -8.73
N THR A 76 14.33 -3.01 -9.33
CA THR A 76 14.30 -2.76 -10.78
C THR A 76 13.40 -3.72 -11.56
N GLY A 77 12.33 -4.22 -10.93
CA GLY A 77 11.45 -5.22 -11.52
C GLY A 77 10.06 -5.25 -10.89
N PRO A 78 9.07 -5.82 -11.60
CA PRO A 78 7.70 -5.90 -11.10
C PRO A 78 7.60 -6.83 -9.90
N VAL A 79 6.88 -6.39 -8.88
CA VAL A 79 6.59 -7.25 -7.73
C VAL A 79 5.69 -8.42 -8.18
N TYR A 80 5.93 -9.60 -7.60
CA TYR A 80 5.08 -10.77 -7.83
C TYR A 80 4.97 -11.25 -9.30
N LEU A 81 6.03 -11.04 -10.09
CA LEU A 81 6.06 -11.41 -11.50
C LEU A 81 5.65 -12.87 -11.73
N GLY A 82 4.66 -13.08 -12.60
CA GLY A 82 4.18 -14.40 -12.99
C GLY A 82 3.15 -15.03 -12.05
N MET A 83 2.79 -14.38 -10.93
CA MET A 83 1.76 -14.88 -10.03
C MET A 83 0.35 -14.44 -10.44
N HIS A 84 -0.62 -15.31 -10.20
CA HIS A 84 -2.03 -15.01 -10.43
C HIS A 84 -2.60 -14.10 -9.34
N SER A 85 -3.58 -13.26 -9.69
CA SER A 85 -4.15 -12.28 -8.77
C SER A 85 -4.70 -12.89 -7.47
N GLU A 86 -5.33 -14.06 -7.51
CA GLU A 86 -5.81 -14.72 -6.28
C GLU A 86 -4.68 -15.26 -5.40
N GLU A 87 -3.59 -15.71 -6.02
CA GLU A 87 -2.40 -16.17 -5.28
C GLU A 87 -1.75 -15.00 -4.54
N ILE A 88 -1.65 -13.85 -5.21
CA ILE A 88 -1.14 -12.61 -4.62
C ILE A 88 -2.04 -12.18 -3.46
N ARG A 89 -3.36 -12.07 -3.67
CA ARG A 89 -4.28 -11.63 -2.61
C ARG A 89 -4.21 -12.54 -1.39
N ARG A 90 -4.32 -13.86 -1.59
CA ARG A 90 -4.24 -14.83 -0.50
C ARG A 90 -2.90 -14.74 0.21
N GLY A 91 -1.81 -14.70 -0.55
CA GLY A 91 -0.48 -14.67 0.03
C GLY A 91 -0.19 -13.41 0.85
N VAL A 92 -0.67 -12.24 0.39
CA VAL A 92 -0.56 -10.97 1.13
C VAL A 92 -1.41 -11.01 2.40
N VAL A 93 -2.66 -11.48 2.28
CA VAL A 93 -3.63 -11.61 3.37
C VAL A 93 -3.16 -12.57 4.46
N ASP A 94 -2.55 -13.70 4.08
CA ASP A 94 -2.00 -14.70 4.99
C ASP A 94 -0.60 -14.31 5.51
N GLY A 95 -0.04 -13.21 5.00
CA GLY A 95 1.26 -12.69 5.40
C GLY A 95 2.47 -13.45 4.85
N VAL A 96 2.26 -14.42 3.96
CA VAL A 96 3.33 -15.22 3.33
C VAL A 96 4.00 -14.51 2.16
N LEU A 97 3.31 -13.55 1.52
CA LEU A 97 3.88 -12.68 0.49
C LEU A 97 4.12 -11.29 1.06
N ARG A 98 5.40 -10.96 1.24
CA ARG A 98 5.88 -9.64 1.66
C ARG A 98 7.17 -9.33 0.91
N PRO A 99 7.26 -8.22 0.15
CA PRO A 99 8.49 -7.88 -0.53
C PRO A 99 9.53 -7.46 0.51
N GLU A 100 10.65 -8.18 0.56
CA GLU A 100 11.79 -7.80 1.39
C GLU A 100 12.74 -6.94 0.56
N PHE A 101 13.12 -5.78 1.09
CA PHE A 101 14.15 -4.98 0.44
C PHE A 101 15.50 -5.72 0.50
N PRO A 102 16.32 -5.68 -0.57
CA PRO A 102 17.64 -6.29 -0.56
C PRO A 102 18.52 -5.76 0.58
N GLN A 103 19.41 -6.58 1.12
CA GLN A 103 20.27 -6.19 2.27
C GLN A 103 21.15 -4.97 2.00
N TRP A 104 21.50 -4.72 0.74
CA TRP A 104 22.30 -3.58 0.32
C TRP A 104 21.51 -2.27 0.25
N SER A 105 20.17 -2.32 0.37
CA SER A 105 19.34 -1.11 0.41
C SER A 105 19.56 -0.33 1.70
N ASP A 106 19.43 0.99 1.60
CA ASP A 106 19.52 1.90 2.74
C ASP A 106 18.56 1.45 3.85
N GLU A 107 19.05 1.48 5.09
CA GLU A 107 18.30 1.08 6.28
C GLU A 107 16.97 1.81 6.39
N LYS A 108 16.89 3.06 5.92
CA LYS A 108 15.64 3.83 5.90
C LYS A 108 14.52 3.14 5.12
N TYR A 109 14.82 2.44 4.03
CA TYR A 109 13.82 1.71 3.27
C TYR A 109 13.46 0.37 3.92
N ARG A 110 14.43 -0.24 4.62
CA ARG A 110 14.21 -1.49 5.37
C ARG A 110 13.33 -1.26 6.60
N CYS A 111 13.57 -0.20 7.37
CA CYS A 111 12.77 0.14 8.55
C CYS A 111 11.33 0.53 8.21
N VAL A 112 11.09 1.08 7.02
CA VAL A 112 9.75 1.38 6.53
C VAL A 112 8.89 0.10 6.51
N LEU A 113 9.44 -1.09 6.22
CA LEU A 113 8.66 -2.33 6.27
C LEU A 113 8.16 -2.73 7.67
N ASP A 114 8.91 -2.38 8.73
CA ASP A 114 8.57 -2.77 10.10
C ASP A 114 7.30 -2.05 10.60
N ASP A 115 7.07 -0.81 10.14
CA ASP A 115 5.96 0.04 10.57
C ASP A 115 4.66 -0.29 9.81
N TRP A 116 4.77 -0.88 8.62
CA TRP A 116 3.65 -1.04 7.68
C TRP A 116 2.72 -2.20 8.02
N PHE A 117 3.17 -3.06 8.92
CA PHE A 117 2.44 -4.23 9.36
C PHE A 117 1.83 -4.09 10.75
N ILE A 118 2.08 -2.98 11.45
CA ILE A 118 1.52 -2.75 12.79
C ILE A 118 -0.01 -2.53 12.73
N SER A 119 -0.57 -2.14 11.58
CA SER A 119 -2.01 -1.94 11.44
C SER A 119 -2.86 -3.23 11.35
N LEU A 120 -2.25 -4.42 11.42
CA LEU A 120 -2.96 -5.71 11.44
C LEU A 120 -3.41 -6.17 12.83
N HIS A 121 -3.10 -5.43 13.90
CA HIS A 121 -3.39 -5.81 15.29
C HIS A 121 -4.07 -4.71 16.15
N ALA A 122 -4.72 -3.72 15.54
CA ALA A 122 -5.54 -2.73 16.26
C ALA A 122 -7.03 -2.92 15.97
#